data_AF-A0A7J5WQB0-F1
#
_entry.id   AF-A0A7J5WQB0-F1
#
_cell.length_a   1.000
_cell.length_b   1.000
_cell.length_c   1.000
_cell.angle_alpha   90.00
_cell.angle_beta   90.00
_cell.angle_gamma   90.00
#
_symmetry.space_group_name_H-M   'P 1'
#
loop_
_entity.id
_entity.type
_entity.pdbx_description
1 polymer ?
#
loop_
_entity_poly.entity_id
_entity_poly.type
_entity_poly.pdbx_seq_one_letter_code
_entity_poly.pdbx_strand_id
1 'polypeptide(L)'
;MVEYRTDTNWLQSFLSGKTNYSKQFIFACICVVIATLILLTDSKLFTAFANLMYVFGILLMLATFVIGKNISGSKSWIPLSGGFNLQPVEICKIFTALALAKFLSRQETDFTKLKSQVIAGII
;
A
#
# COMPACT_ATOMS: atom_id res chain seq x y z
N MET A 1 21.20 9.79 -16.97
CA MET A 1 21.64 9.24 -18.27
C MET A 1 22.03 7.80 -18.04
N VAL A 2 21.43 6.85 -18.76
CA VAL A 2 21.86 5.43 -18.71
C VAL A 2 23.02 5.31 -19.68
N GLU A 3 24.24 5.50 -19.18
CA GLU A 3 25.45 5.22 -19.97
C GLU A 3 25.56 3.70 -20.12
N TYR A 4 25.46 3.22 -21.36
CA TYR A 4 25.75 1.83 -21.69
C TYR A 4 27.25 1.60 -21.55
N ARG A 5 27.66 1.03 -20.41
CA ARG A 5 29.03 0.57 -20.17
C ARG A 5 29.20 -0.83 -20.77
N THR A 6 29.90 -0.90 -21.89
CA THR A 6 30.23 -2.12 -22.65
C THR A 6 31.00 -3.18 -21.85
N ASP A 7 31.60 -2.76 -20.73
CA ASP A 7 32.42 -3.52 -19.79
C ASP A 7 31.62 -4.14 -18.62
N THR A 8 30.30 -3.93 -18.56
CA THR A 8 29.46 -4.48 -17.49
C THR A 8 28.70 -5.74 -17.92
N ASN A 9 29.03 -6.88 -17.32
CA ASN A 9 28.26 -8.11 -17.49
C ASN A 9 26.82 -7.89 -17.01
N TRP A 10 25.84 -7.94 -17.92
CA TRP A 10 24.43 -7.67 -17.61
C TRP A 10 23.89 -8.57 -16.48
N LEU A 11 24.29 -9.84 -16.46
CA LEU A 11 23.95 -10.81 -15.41
C LEU A 11 24.51 -10.38 -14.05
N GLN A 12 25.74 -9.89 -14.01
CA GLN A 12 26.37 -9.42 -12.79
C GLN A 12 25.71 -8.12 -12.30
N SER A 13 25.35 -7.22 -13.20
CA SER A 13 24.62 -5.98 -12.89
C SER A 13 23.17 -6.23 -12.43
N PHE A 14 22.54 -7.30 -12.91
CA PHE A 14 21.23 -7.76 -12.47
C PHE A 14 21.30 -8.42 -11.09
N LEU A 15 22.24 -9.33 -10.87
CA LEU A 15 22.45 -10.03 -9.59
C LEU A 15 23.03 -9.12 -8.49
N SER A 16 23.74 -8.05 -8.86
CA SER A 16 24.31 -7.07 -7.92
C SER A 16 23.25 -6.18 -7.24
N GLY A 17 22.00 -6.13 -7.73
CA GLY A 17 20.90 -5.41 -7.06
C GLY A 17 21.01 -3.87 -7.06
N LYS A 18 22.06 -3.31 -7.68
CA LYS A 18 22.33 -1.86 -7.69
C LYS A 18 21.62 -1.11 -8.81
N THR A 19 21.08 -1.82 -9.81
CA THR A 19 20.39 -1.24 -10.97
C THR A 19 18.88 -1.09 -10.72
N ASN A 20 18.24 -0.10 -11.36
CA ASN A 20 16.81 0.17 -11.18
C ASN A 20 15.92 -1.01 -11.63
N TYR A 21 16.27 -1.68 -12.73
CA TYR A 21 15.50 -2.82 -13.24
C TYR A 21 15.58 -4.04 -12.33
N SER A 22 16.74 -4.31 -11.71
CA SER A 22 16.89 -5.39 -10.73
C SER A 22 16.01 -5.15 -9.50
N LYS A 23 15.95 -3.91 -9.00
CA LYS A 23 15.06 -3.53 -7.89
C LYS A 23 13.58 -3.75 -8.22
N GLN A 24 13.14 -3.37 -9.42
CA GLN A 24 11.76 -3.59 -9.86
C GLN A 24 11.42 -5.07 -9.96
N PHE A 25 12.35 -5.90 -10.46
CA PHE A 25 12.14 -7.35 -10.54
C PHE A 25 12.00 -7.99 -9.15
N ILE A 26 12.84 -7.60 -8.18
CA ILE A 26 12.73 -8.06 -6.79
C ILE A 26 11.36 -7.69 -6.22
N PHE A 27 10.86 -6.47 -6.47
CA PHE A 27 9.52 -6.08 -6.05
C PHE A 27 8.42 -6.91 -6.71
N ALA A 28 8.53 -7.20 -8.00
CA ALA A 28 7.56 -8.03 -8.68
C ALA A 28 7.47 -9.42 -8.02
N CYS A 29 8.62 -10.04 -7.70
CA CYS A 29 8.66 -11.30 -6.96
C CYS A 29 8.02 -11.18 -5.56
N ILE A 30 8.33 -10.12 -4.80
CA ILE A 30 7.74 -9.88 -3.48
C ILE A 30 6.21 -9.71 -3.60
N CYS A 31 5.73 -8.94 -4.58
CA CYS A 31 4.30 -8.73 -4.82
C CYS A 31 3.59 -10.04 -5.18
N VAL A 32 4.20 -10.92 -5.97
CA VAL A 32 3.64 -12.25 -6.29
C VAL A 32 3.48 -13.08 -5.02
N VAL A 33 4.52 -13.13 -4.16
CA VAL A 33 4.44 -13.86 -2.90
C VAL A 33 3.34 -13.30 -1.99
N ILE A 34 3.28 -11.97 -1.83
CA ILE A 34 2.24 -11.32 -1.03
C ILE A 34 0.84 -11.60 -1.60
N ALA A 35 0.67 -11.53 -2.93
CA ALA A 35 -0.60 -11.83 -3.59
C ALA A 35 -1.03 -13.29 -3.35
N THR A 36 -0.11 -14.24 -3.43
CA THR A 36 -0.40 -15.64 -3.11
C THR A 36 -0.84 -15.80 -1.65
N LEU A 37 -0.17 -15.14 -0.69
CA LEU A 37 -0.58 -15.19 0.71
C LEU A 37 -1.98 -14.60 0.94
N ILE A 38 -2.30 -13.49 0.26
CA ILE A 38 -3.64 -12.88 0.31
C ILE A 38 -4.70 -13.85 -0.24
N LEU A 39 -4.44 -14.53 -1.36
CA LEU A 39 -5.35 -15.52 -1.95
C LEU A 39 -5.58 -16.74 -1.06
N LEU A 40 -4.57 -17.15 -0.27
CA LEU A 40 -4.67 -18.25 0.68
C LEU A 40 -5.39 -17.85 1.98
N THR A 41 -5.61 -16.55 2.22
CA THR A 41 -6.24 -16.05 3.44
C THR A 41 -7.77 -16.05 3.33
N ASP A 42 -8.47 -16.47 4.38
CA ASP A 42 -9.95 -16.46 4.42
C ASP A 42 -10.50 -15.03 4.36
N SER A 43 -11.51 -14.81 3.51
CA SER A 43 -12.23 -13.54 3.37
C SER A 43 -12.84 -13.03 4.68
N LYS A 44 -13.17 -13.94 5.62
CA LYS A 44 -13.66 -13.59 6.95
C LYS A 44 -12.64 -12.84 7.79
N LEU A 45 -11.35 -13.13 7.62
CA LEU A 45 -10.29 -12.41 8.33
C LEU A 45 -10.25 -10.94 7.90
N PHE A 46 -10.33 -10.68 6.58
CA PHE A 46 -10.33 -9.31 6.07
C PHE A 46 -11.53 -8.50 6.58
N THR A 47 -12.73 -9.09 6.62
CA THR A 47 -13.91 -8.39 7.16
C THR A 47 -13.84 -8.21 8.68
N ALA A 48 -13.30 -9.15 9.44
CA ALA A 48 -13.09 -9.00 10.89
C ALA A 48 -12.12 -7.84 11.20
N PHE A 49 -10.98 -7.80 10.50
CA PHE A 49 -9.92 -6.80 10.72
C PHE A 49 -10.15 -5.47 10.01
N ALA A 50 -11.15 -5.33 9.13
CA ALA A 50 -11.36 -4.12 8.33
C ALA A 50 -11.38 -2.81 9.15
N ASN A 51 -12.09 -2.79 10.29
CA ASN A 51 -12.15 -1.60 11.14
C ASN A 51 -10.80 -1.28 11.79
N LEU A 52 -10.04 -2.32 12.20
CA LEU A 52 -8.72 -2.15 12.78
C LEU A 52 -7.72 -1.65 11.72
N MET A 53 -7.78 -2.22 10.50
CA MET A 53 -6.96 -1.79 9.36
C MET A 53 -7.27 -0.36 8.94
N TYR A 54 -8.52 0.08 9.00
CA TYR A 54 -8.90 1.47 8.73
C TYR A 54 -8.27 2.45 9.73
N VAL A 55 -8.43 2.18 11.03
CA VAL A 55 -7.80 3.01 12.08
C VAL A 55 -6.27 2.99 11.93
N PHE A 56 -5.70 1.83 11.65
CA PHE A 56 -4.27 1.70 11.39
C PHE A 56 -3.83 2.52 10.16
N GLY A 57 -4.61 2.54 9.08
CA GLY A 57 -4.35 3.37 7.89
C GLY A 57 -4.33 4.86 8.24
N ILE A 58 -5.33 5.34 8.97
CA ILE A 58 -5.37 6.74 9.44
C ILE A 58 -4.14 7.06 10.31
N LEU A 59 -3.79 6.17 11.25
CA LEU A 59 -2.59 6.35 12.07
C LEU A 59 -1.31 6.35 11.25
N LEU A 60 -1.23 5.51 10.21
CA LEU A 60 -0.08 5.47 9.31
C LEU A 60 0.04 6.77 8.49
N MET A 61 -1.08 7.34 8.05
CA MET A 61 -1.12 8.68 7.43
C MET A 61 -0.69 9.77 8.40
N LEU A 62 -1.14 9.73 9.64
CA LEU A 62 -0.71 10.69 10.66
C LEU A 62 0.79 10.55 10.96
N ALA A 63 1.30 9.32 11.00
CA ALA A 63 2.73 9.04 11.21
C ALA A 63 3.62 9.63 10.09
N THR A 64 3.10 9.82 8.87
CA THR A 64 3.90 10.44 7.79
C THR A 64 4.21 11.91 8.06
N PHE A 65 3.41 12.62 8.87
CA PHE A 65 3.72 14.01 9.22
C PHE A 65 4.96 14.12 10.12
N VAL A 66 5.20 13.09 10.94
CA VAL A 66 6.33 13.02 11.89
C VAL A 66 7.55 12.38 11.24
N ILE A 67 7.39 11.25 10.54
CA ILE A 67 8.48 10.41 10.03
C ILE A 67 8.74 10.64 8.53
N GLY A 68 7.78 11.22 7.81
CA GLY A 68 7.84 11.40 6.36
C GLY A 68 8.95 12.36 5.94
N LYS A 69 9.76 11.93 4.97
CA LYS A 69 10.75 12.77 4.33
C LYS A 69 10.05 13.72 3.37
N ASN A 70 10.42 15.00 3.41
CA ASN A 70 9.98 15.96 2.41
C ASN A 70 10.60 15.59 1.05
N ILE A 71 9.77 15.11 0.12
CA ILE A 71 10.13 14.89 -1.27
C ILE A 71 9.21 15.82 -2.09
N SER A 72 9.80 16.74 -2.86
CA SER A 72 9.07 17.71 -3.69
C SER A 72 8.08 18.62 -2.92
N GLY A 73 8.39 18.98 -1.67
CA GLY A 73 7.57 19.88 -0.85
C GLY A 73 6.39 19.22 -0.12
N SER A 74 6.22 17.89 -0.24
CA SER A 74 5.20 17.13 0.48
C SER A 74 5.80 16.01 1.33
N LYS A 75 5.38 15.90 2.60
CA LYS A 75 5.73 14.80 3.53
C LYS A 75 4.87 13.55 3.30
N SER A 76 4.86 13.04 2.07
CA SER A 76 4.01 11.91 1.68
C SER A 76 4.74 10.56 1.60
N TRP A 77 6.07 10.57 1.77
CA TRP A 77 6.91 9.40 1.53
C TRP A 77 7.69 9.01 2.80
N ILE A 78 7.59 7.73 3.15
CA ILE A 78 8.44 7.12 4.17
C ILE A 78 9.60 6.44 3.44
N PRO A 79 10.84 6.96 3.55
CA PRO A 79 11.99 6.31 2.93
C PRO A 79 12.31 5.03 3.69
N LEU A 80 12.20 3.90 2.99
CA LEU A 80 12.68 2.61 3.45
C LEU A 80 14.15 2.44 3.04
N SER A 81 14.94 1.81 3.91
CA SER A 81 16.34 1.49 3.63
C SER A 81 16.45 0.67 2.33
N GLY A 82 17.42 1.01 1.46
CA GLY A 82 17.61 0.35 0.14
C GLY A 82 17.21 1.19 -1.09
N GLY A 83 16.76 2.44 -0.90
CA GLY A 83 16.29 3.31 -1.98
C GLY A 83 14.84 3.06 -2.37
N PHE A 84 14.07 2.52 -1.43
CA PHE A 84 12.65 2.25 -1.56
C PHE A 84 11.87 3.36 -0.87
N ASN A 85 10.77 3.79 -1.47
CA ASN A 85 9.89 4.77 -0.84
C ASN A 85 8.53 4.12 -0.71
N LEU A 86 8.05 3.96 0.52
CA LEU A 86 6.70 3.52 0.78
C LEU A 86 5.80 4.74 0.85
N GLN A 87 4.68 4.67 0.15
CA GLN A 87 3.68 5.71 0.12
C GLN A 87 2.47 5.26 0.95
N PRO A 88 2.28 5.78 2.17
CA PRO A 88 1.22 5.31 3.06
C PRO A 88 -0.19 5.49 2.52
N VAL A 89 -0.44 6.50 1.67
CA VAL A 89 -1.76 6.71 1.05
C VAL A 89 -2.19 5.54 0.16
N GLU A 90 -1.26 4.83 -0.48
CA GLU A 90 -1.59 3.65 -1.28
C GLU A 90 -2.17 2.53 -0.40
N ILE A 91 -1.57 2.31 0.77
CA ILE A 91 -2.04 1.33 1.76
C ILE A 91 -3.39 1.78 2.36
N CYS A 92 -3.54 3.06 2.66
CA CYS A 92 -4.77 3.60 3.24
C CYS A 92 -5.97 3.44 2.32
N LYS A 93 -5.81 3.64 1.00
CA LYS A 93 -6.89 3.41 0.03
C LYS A 93 -7.45 1.99 0.11
N ILE A 94 -6.58 0.98 0.27
CA ILE A 94 -6.99 -0.42 0.37
C ILE A 94 -7.79 -0.65 1.66
N PHE A 95 -7.31 -0.12 2.79
CA PHE A 95 -7.99 -0.28 4.08
C PHE A 95 -9.32 0.46 4.17
N THR A 96 -9.40 1.67 3.61
CA THR A 96 -10.65 2.43 3.49
C THR A 96 -11.66 1.70 2.61
N ALA A 97 -11.24 1.20 1.44
CA ALA A 97 -12.12 0.42 0.57
C ALA A 97 -12.66 -0.84 1.28
N LEU A 98 -11.82 -1.52 2.06
CA LEU A 98 -12.22 -2.70 2.82
C LEU A 98 -13.22 -2.37 3.95
N ALA A 99 -12.98 -1.28 4.70
CA ALA A 99 -13.89 -0.82 5.74
C ALA A 99 -15.23 -0.34 5.18
N LEU A 100 -15.19 0.38 4.05
CA LEU A 100 -16.38 0.78 3.33
C LEU A 100 -17.16 -0.44 2.85
N ALA A 101 -16.52 -1.39 2.15
CA ALA A 101 -17.17 -2.61 1.68
C ALA A 101 -17.84 -3.39 2.81
N LYS A 102 -17.18 -3.50 3.97
CA LYS A 102 -17.78 -4.11 5.17
C LYS A 102 -18.99 -3.32 5.67
N PHE A 103 -18.91 -1.99 5.72
CA PHE A 103 -20.02 -1.15 6.15
C PHE A 103 -21.24 -1.36 5.24
N LEU A 104 -21.05 -1.29 3.92
CA LEU A 104 -22.12 -1.49 2.92
C LEU A 104 -22.69 -2.92 2.90
N SER A 105 -21.90 -3.92 3.31
CA SER A 105 -22.34 -5.33 3.33
C SER A 105 -23.21 -5.69 4.53
N ARG A 106 -23.40 -4.79 5.51
CA ARG A 106 -24.26 -5.07 6.68
C ARG A 106 -25.74 -4.98 6.27
N GLN A 107 -26.56 -5.94 6.69
CA GLN A 107 -28.00 -5.92 6.39
C GLN A 107 -28.72 -4.69 6.98
N GLU A 108 -28.16 -4.07 8.01
CA GLU A 108 -28.68 -2.86 8.65
C GLU A 108 -28.42 -1.57 7.86
N THR A 109 -27.56 -1.59 6.82
CA THR A 109 -27.31 -0.40 5.99
C THR A 109 -28.42 -0.21 4.97
N ASP A 110 -29.44 0.52 5.39
CA ASP A 110 -30.48 1.02 4.52
C ASP A 110 -29.99 2.31 3.81
N PHE A 111 -29.70 2.19 2.51
CA PHE A 111 -29.23 3.29 1.66
C PHE A 111 -30.31 4.33 1.34
N THR A 112 -31.56 4.08 1.68
CA THR A 112 -32.63 5.08 1.55
C THR A 112 -32.54 6.17 2.62
N LYS A 113 -31.82 5.91 3.72
CA LYS A 113 -31.63 6.85 4.82
C LYS A 113 -30.37 7.69 4.62
N LEU A 114 -30.52 9.01 4.67
CA LEU A 114 -29.40 9.96 4.58
C LEU A 114 -28.30 9.69 5.62
N LYS A 115 -28.65 9.18 6.79
CA LYS A 115 -27.67 8.81 7.84
C LYS A 115 -26.68 7.76 7.34
N SER A 116 -27.15 6.73 6.65
CA SER A 116 -26.29 5.67 6.11
C SER A 116 -25.37 6.19 4.99
N GLN A 117 -25.89 7.09 4.15
CA GLN A 117 -25.13 7.72 3.07
C GLN A 117 -24.02 8.65 3.61
N VAL A 118 -24.32 9.43 4.65
CA VAL A 118 -23.34 10.29 5.30
C VAL A 118 -22.26 9.46 6.00
N ILE A 119 -22.62 8.38 6.70
CA ILE A 119 -21.63 7.51 7.34
C ILE A 119 -20.73 6.83 6.30
N ALA A 120 -21.30 6.36 5.18
CA ALA A 120 -20.52 5.80 4.07
C ALA A 120 -19.59 6.85 3.43
N GLY A 121 -20.01 8.10 3.32
CA GLY A 121 -19.19 9.18 2.75
C GLY A 121 -18.10 9.73 3.67
N ILE A 122 -18.21 9.49 4.99
CA ILE A 122 -17.18 9.87 5.98
C ILE A 122 -16.06 8.82 6.04
N ILE A 123 -16.35 7.56 5.74
CA ILE A 123 -15.37 6.45 5.72
C ILE A 123 -14.40 6.63 4.55
#